data_AF-A0A0R3QIM7-F1
#
_entry.id   AF-A0A0R3QIM7-F1
#
_cell.length_a   1.000
_cell.length_b   1.000
_cell.length_c   1.000
_cell.angle_alpha   90.00
_cell.angle_beta   90.00
_cell.angle_gamma   90.00
#
_symmetry.space_group_name_H-M   'P 1'
#
loop_
_entity.id
_entity.type
_entity.pdbx_description
1 polymer ?
#
loop_
_entity_poly.entity_id
_entity_poly.type
_entity_poly.pdbx_seq_one_letter_code
_entity_poly.pdbx_strand_id
1 'polypeptide(L)'
;MEIEVRQGNGLFYKAFVKSIKTDTVIVSYGNDAKTEEVKFDDCRLPPRSAKAETLKVGDTVEALMKQEDDAVFGWQKAKIK
;
A
#
# COMPACT_ATOMS: atom_id res chain seq x y z
N MET A 1 3.33 10.57 -8.29
CA MET A 1 2.99 9.20 -8.74
C MET A 1 2.59 8.39 -7.52
N GLU A 2 1.47 7.67 -7.58
CA GLU A 2 0.96 6.85 -6.47
C GLU A 2 1.58 5.45 -6.49
N ILE A 3 1.99 4.97 -5.33
CA ILE A 3 2.50 3.62 -5.09
C ILE A 3 1.96 3.09 -3.76
N GLU A 4 2.15 1.81 -3.51
CA GLU A 4 1.88 1.16 -2.23
C GLU A 4 3.19 0.68 -1.60
N VAL A 5 3.42 1.01 -0.33
CA VAL A 5 4.65 0.69 0.40
C VAL A 5 4.36 -0.25 1.55
N ARG A 6 5.09 -1.35 1.61
CA ARG A 6 5.06 -2.31 2.72
C ARG A 6 5.79 -1.74 3.93
N GLN A 7 5.11 -1.73 5.06
CA GLN A 7 5.69 -1.28 6.33
C GLN A 7 6.06 -2.48 7.22
N GLY A 8 6.69 -2.22 8.37
CA GLY A 8 7.19 -3.27 9.29
C GLY A 8 6.12 -4.26 9.79
N ASN A 9 4.84 -3.88 9.75
CA ASN A 9 3.71 -4.76 10.08
C ASN A 9 3.25 -5.65 8.91
N GLY A 10 3.91 -5.59 7.76
CA GLY A 10 3.59 -6.37 6.57
C GLY A 10 2.41 -5.85 5.75
N LEU A 11 1.80 -4.72 6.14
CA LEU A 11 0.69 -4.09 5.42
C LEU A 11 1.21 -3.10 4.38
N PHE A 12 0.43 -2.92 3.32
CA PHE A 12 0.72 -1.96 2.27
C PHE A 12 -0.07 -0.67 2.46
N TYR A 13 0.62 0.47 2.41
CA TYR A 13 0.05 1.79 2.60
C TYR A 13 0.22 2.65 1.35
N LYS A 14 -0.80 3.46 1.05
CA LYS A 14 -0.78 4.40 -0.05
C LYS A 14 0.25 5.50 0.19
N ALA A 15 1.16 5.68 -0.76
CA ALA A 15 2.21 6.68 -0.72
C ALA A 15 2.36 7.39 -2.08
N PHE A 16 3.02 8.55 -2.07
CA PHE A 16 3.30 9.33 -3.26
C PHE A 16 4.80 9.51 -3.44
N VAL A 17 5.32 9.12 -4.60
CA VAL A 17 6.72 9.29 -4.99
C VAL A 17 7.07 10.78 -5.07
N LYS A 18 8.18 11.16 -4.43
CA LYS A 18 8.78 12.50 -4.43
C LYS A 18 10.12 12.55 -5.15
N SER A 19 10.92 11.50 -5.04
CA SER A 19 12.19 11.37 -5.75
C SER A 19 12.57 9.91 -5.93
N ILE A 20 13.30 9.60 -6.99
CA ILE A 20 13.78 8.25 -7.29
C ILE A 20 15.31 8.28 -7.26
N LYS A 21 15.91 7.34 -6.53
CA LYS A 21 17.36 7.14 -6.46
C LYS A 21 17.73 5.81 -7.11
N THR A 22 19.01 5.44 -7.03
CA THR A 22 19.53 4.20 -7.63
C THR A 22 18.86 2.94 -7.09
N ASP A 23 18.69 2.85 -5.75
CA ASP A 23 18.19 1.63 -5.08
C ASP A 23 16.98 1.88 -4.16
N THR A 24 16.54 3.15 -4.06
CA THR A 24 15.50 3.61 -3.16
C THR A 24 14.60 4.64 -3.81
N VAL A 25 13.47 4.90 -3.17
CA VAL A 25 12.52 5.95 -3.53
C VAL A 25 12.18 6.77 -2.29
N ILE A 26 12.08 8.09 -2.45
CA ILE A 26 11.58 8.99 -1.42
C ILE A 26 10.08 9.16 -1.64
N VAL A 27 9.29 8.93 -0.59
CA VAL A 27 7.83 8.94 -0.62
C VAL A 27 7.25 9.83 0.47
N SER A 28 5.97 10.20 0.34
CA SER A 28 5.16 10.81 1.40
C SER A 28 3.82 10.09 1.55
N TYR A 29 3.21 10.17 2.74
CA TYR A 29 1.92 9.58 3.07
C TYR A 29 0.90 10.68 3.36
N GLY A 30 0.27 11.23 2.32
CA GLY A 30 -0.77 12.27 2.46
C GLY A 30 -0.27 13.68 2.13
N ASN A 31 -0.32 14.60 3.10
CA ASN A 31 -0.13 16.05 2.91
C ASN A 31 1.34 16.51 2.71
N ASP A 32 2.24 15.59 2.38
CA ASP A 32 3.66 15.86 2.14
C ASP A 32 4.45 16.46 3.33
N ALA A 33 3.86 16.55 4.53
CA ALA A 33 4.52 17.12 5.70
C ALA A 33 5.76 16.32 6.15
N LYS A 34 5.76 15.00 5.87
CA LYS A 34 6.88 14.10 6.16
C LYS A 34 7.18 13.26 4.92
N THR A 35 8.48 13.04 4.67
CA THR A 35 8.95 12.10 3.66
C THR A 35 9.74 10.97 4.30
N GLU A 36 9.79 9.84 3.60
CA GLU A 36 10.50 8.64 4.01
C GLU A 36 11.25 8.04 2.82
N GLU A 37 12.44 7.49 3.05
CA GLU A 37 13.21 6.77 2.04
C GLU A 37 13.03 5.27 2.21
N VAL A 38 12.56 4.60 1.15
CA VAL A 38 12.18 3.18 1.18
C VAL A 38 12.83 2.42 0.02
N LYS A 39 13.08 1.11 0.23
CA LYS A 39 13.65 0.24 -0.80
C LYS A 39 12.61 -0.13 -1.85
N PHE A 40 13.07 -0.39 -3.07
CA PHE A 40 12.17 -0.87 -4.13
C PHE A 40 11.49 -2.20 -3.79
N ASP A 41 12.13 -3.07 -3.02
CA ASP A 41 11.57 -4.37 -2.60
C ASP A 41 10.29 -4.24 -1.74
N ASP A 42 10.13 -3.10 -1.07
CA ASP A 42 8.94 -2.80 -0.26
C ASP A 42 7.91 -1.98 -1.04
N CYS A 43 8.17 -1.64 -2.30
CA CYS A 43 7.28 -0.85 -3.14
C CYS A 43 6.55 -1.71 -4.16
N ARG A 44 5.27 -1.42 -4.39
CA ARG A 44 4.52 -1.94 -5.54
C ARG A 44 3.66 -0.86 -6.17
N LEU A 45 3.36 -1.03 -7.46
CA LEU A 45 2.32 -0.23 -8.09
C LEU A 45 0.96 -0.71 -7.56
N PRO A 46 -0.02 0.20 -7.37
CA PRO A 46 -1.38 -0.21 -7.06
C PRO A 46 -1.88 -1.17 -8.15
N PRO A 47 -2.76 -2.13 -7.81
CA PRO A 47 -3.30 -3.06 -8.79
C PRO A 47 -3.89 -2.27 -9.95
N ARG A 48 -3.48 -2.62 -11.18
CA ARG A 48 -4.06 -2.01 -12.38
C ARG A 48 -5.56 -2.25 -12.34
N SER A 49 -6.36 -1.31 -12.84
CA SER A 49 -7.81 -1.45 -12.99
C SER A 49 -8.15 -2.59 -13.96
N ALA A 50 -7.91 -3.82 -13.55
CA ALA A 50 -8.47 -5.01 -14.16
C ALA A 50 -9.92 -5.08 -13.72
N LYS A 51 -10.79 -5.57 -14.61
CA LYS A 51 -12.17 -5.92 -14.27
C LYS A 51 -12.18 -6.59 -12.90
N ALA A 52 -12.98 -6.08 -11.97
CA ALA A 52 -13.17 -6.70 -10.68
C ALA A 52 -13.53 -8.17 -10.91
N GLU A 53 -12.64 -9.07 -10.53
CA GLU A 53 -12.93 -10.50 -10.56
C GLU A 53 -14.14 -10.75 -9.65
N THR A 54 -15.02 -11.65 -10.05
CA THR A 54 -16.17 -12.00 -9.22
C THR A 54 -15.67 -12.68 -7.95
N LEU A 55 -15.79 -11.98 -6.83
CA LEU A 55 -15.41 -12.48 -5.51
C LEU A 55 -16.45 -13.48 -4.99
N LYS A 56 -16.00 -14.57 -4.38
CA LYS A 56 -16.84 -15.60 -3.73
C LYS A 56 -16.36 -15.93 -2.33
N VAL A 57 -17.26 -16.51 -1.53
CA VAL A 57 -16.92 -17.07 -0.22
C VAL A 57 -15.77 -18.07 -0.36
N GLY A 58 -14.78 -17.95 0.54
CA GLY A 58 -13.55 -18.73 0.51
C GLY A 58 -12.37 -18.06 -0.19
N ASP A 59 -12.59 -17.00 -0.99
CA ASP A 59 -11.52 -16.30 -1.69
C ASP A 59 -10.60 -15.57 -0.71
N THR A 60 -9.31 -15.52 -1.07
CA THR A 60 -8.31 -14.70 -0.39
C THR A 60 -8.17 -13.38 -1.12
N VAL A 61 -8.37 -12.28 -0.40
CA VAL A 61 -8.40 -10.91 -0.94
C VAL A 61 -7.46 -10.02 -0.14
N GLU A 62 -7.11 -8.86 -0.71
CA GLU A 62 -6.58 -7.75 0.06
C GLU A 62 -7.73 -6.79 0.37
N ALA A 63 -8.04 -6.62 1.65
CA ALA A 63 -9.08 -5.72 2.11
C ALA A 63 -8.46 -4.44 2.68
N LEU A 64 -9.06 -3.30 2.35
CA LEU A 64 -8.66 -2.01 2.92
C LEU A 64 -9.21 -1.92 4.35
N MET A 65 -8.33 -1.87 5.34
CA MET A 65 -8.70 -1.86 6.75
C MET A 65 -8.10 -0.67 7.48
N LYS A 66 -8.90 -0.05 8.35
CA LYS A 66 -8.42 1.00 9.27
C LYS A 66 -7.53 0.37 10.34
N GLN A 67 -6.39 1.01 10.61
CA GLN A 67 -5.43 0.57 11.63
C GLN A 67 -5.72 1.24 12.98
N GLU A 68 -5.24 0.63 14.07
CA GLU A 68 -5.64 0.97 15.45
C GLU A 68 -5.31 2.43 15.84
N ASP A 69 -4.19 2.97 15.36
CA ASP A 69 -3.61 4.21 15.90
C ASP A 69 -3.79 5.47 15.04
N ASP A 70 -4.56 5.44 13.94
CA ASP A 70 -4.85 6.66 13.21
C ASP A 70 -5.97 6.47 12.17
N ALA A 71 -6.38 7.56 11.51
CA ALA A 71 -7.19 7.50 10.28
C ALA A 71 -6.41 6.92 9.08
N VAL A 72 -5.49 6.00 9.32
CA VAL A 72 -4.63 5.36 8.32
C VAL A 72 -5.26 4.03 7.92
N PHE A 73 -5.38 3.85 6.60
CA PHE A 73 -5.88 2.62 5.99
C PHE A 73 -4.72 1.88 5.33
N GLY A 74 -4.66 0.58 5.57
CA GLY A 74 -3.70 -0.32 4.95
C GLY A 74 -4.39 -1.48 4.25
N TRP A 75 -3.77 -2.01 3.21
CA TRP A 75 -4.19 -3.23 2.56
C TRP A 75 -3.72 -4.44 3.36
N GLN A 76 -4.68 -5.26 3.78
CA GLN A 76 -4.44 -6.45 4.59
C GLN A 76 -5.00 -7.69 3.91
N LYS A 77 -4.22 -8.77 3.92
CA LYS A 77 -4.67 -10.08 3.44
C LYS A 77 -5.78 -10.63 4.33
N ALA A 78 -6.91 -10.98 3.71
CA ALA A 78 -8.10 -11.49 4.39
C ALA A 78 -8.74 -12.63 3.59
N LYS A 79 -9.65 -13.37 4.24
CA LYS A 79 -10.44 -14.43 3.62
C LYS A 79 -11.93 -14.11 3.73
N ILE A 80 -12.65 -14.20 2.63
CA ILE A 80 -14.12 -14.03 2.61
C ILE A 80 -14.74 -15.25 3.30
N LYS A 81 -15.47 -15.03 4.39
CA LYS A 81 -16.21 -16.06 5.13
C LYS A 81 -17.65 -16.17 4.67
#